data_AF-A0A349A5A8-F1
#
_entry.id   AF-A0A349A5A8-F1
#
_cell.length_a   1.000
_cell.length_b   1.000
_cell.length_c   1.000
_cell.angle_alpha   90.00
_cell.angle_beta   90.00
_cell.angle_gamma   90.00
#
_symmetry.space_group_name_H-M   'P 1'
#
loop_
_entity.id
_entity.type
_entity.pdbx_description
1 polymer ?
#
loop_
_entity_poly.entity_id
_entity_poly.type
_entity_poly.pdbx_seq_one_letter_code
_entity_poly.pdbx_strand_id
1 'polypeptide(L)'
;MPERSEWIVEAIKRFAAESPENALGTATGEPAWDEPRVGFAGGADPIFPFLQADIGAFLWTPADIFRLTFPRLDRPPEALSVISWILPQTEATRRDNRAARDLPAERWARSRVFGEAFNVKLAAHLVERLDARGFHAVAPSLLSPAWQWQTSPRYGFSSSWSERHAAYAAGHGTFGLCDGLITEAGKAVRCGSVVADIPLDPSPRPY
;
A
#
# COMPACT_ATOMS: atom_id res chain seq x y z
N MET A 1 -5.92 -5.56 20.39
CA MET A 1 -5.91 -4.17 20.92
C MET A 1 -6.64 -3.27 19.93
N PRO A 2 -7.98 -3.23 19.96
CA PRO A 2 -8.81 -2.59 18.92
C PRO A 2 -8.52 -1.10 18.70
N GLU A 3 -8.27 -0.38 19.80
CA GLU A 3 -8.02 1.06 19.80
C GLU A 3 -6.82 1.48 18.94
N ARG A 4 -5.78 0.63 18.83
CA ARG A 4 -4.58 0.93 18.03
C ARG A 4 -4.87 0.90 16.53
N SER A 5 -5.65 -0.07 16.07
CA SER A 5 -5.99 -0.18 14.65
C SER A 5 -7.02 0.88 14.24
N GLU A 6 -7.98 1.20 15.11
CA GLU A 6 -9.05 2.16 14.84
C GLU A 6 -8.52 3.56 14.50
N TRP A 7 -7.59 4.11 15.29
CA TRP A 7 -7.06 5.45 15.00
C TRP A 7 -6.24 5.48 13.71
N ILE A 8 -5.58 4.38 13.34
CA ILE A 8 -4.81 4.27 12.07
C ILE A 8 -5.78 4.29 10.89
N VAL A 9 -6.85 3.49 10.97
CA VAL A 9 -7.91 3.49 9.95
C VAL A 9 -8.51 4.89 9.82
N GLU A 10 -8.84 5.52 10.94
CA GLU A 10 -9.39 6.87 10.96
C GLU A 10 -8.42 7.89 10.35
N ALA A 11 -7.13 7.83 10.69
CA ALA A 11 -6.12 8.74 10.16
C ALA A 11 -6.01 8.64 8.62
N ILE A 12 -6.01 7.42 8.08
CA ILE A 12 -5.96 7.19 6.63
C ILE A 12 -7.23 7.70 5.94
N LYS A 13 -8.40 7.30 6.45
CA LYS A 13 -9.69 7.68 5.85
C LYS A 13 -9.92 9.19 5.92
N ARG A 14 -9.65 9.80 7.07
CA ARG A 14 -9.75 11.25 7.28
C ARG A 14 -8.81 12.00 6.34
N PHE A 15 -7.55 11.58 6.23
CA PHE A 15 -6.61 12.23 5.32
C PHE A 15 -7.09 12.15 3.86
N ALA A 16 -7.63 11.00 3.42
CA ALA A 16 -8.16 10.87 2.07
C ALA A 16 -9.44 11.67 1.80
N ALA A 17 -10.28 11.86 2.82
CA ALA A 17 -11.53 12.61 2.71
C ALA A 17 -11.32 14.13 2.80
N GLU A 18 -10.42 14.59 3.66
CA GLU A 18 -10.27 16.01 4.00
C GLU A 18 -9.10 16.69 3.28
N SER A 19 -8.09 15.93 2.82
CA SER A 19 -6.91 16.52 2.18
C SER A 19 -7.25 17.03 0.77
N PRO A 20 -6.95 18.31 0.46
CA PRO A 20 -7.11 18.84 -0.90
C PRO A 20 -6.16 18.18 -1.91
N GLU A 21 -5.20 17.38 -1.42
CA GLU A 21 -4.23 16.64 -2.23
C GLU A 21 -4.83 15.38 -2.86
N ASN A 22 -5.94 14.86 -2.33
CA ASN A 22 -6.71 13.82 -3.03
C ASN A 22 -7.50 14.49 -4.14
N ALA A 23 -6.81 14.85 -5.23
CA ALA A 23 -7.39 15.53 -6.36
C ALA A 23 -6.80 15.02 -7.67
N LEU A 24 -7.59 15.05 -8.75
CA LEU A 24 -7.08 14.79 -10.10
C LEU A 24 -6.24 15.96 -10.63
N GLY A 25 -6.17 17.09 -9.92
CA GLY A 25 -5.49 18.31 -10.36
C GLY A 25 -6.29 19.15 -11.35
N THR A 26 -7.60 18.89 -11.52
CA THR A 26 -8.50 19.74 -12.34
C THR A 26 -8.80 21.05 -11.61
N ALA A 27 -9.33 22.03 -12.34
CA ALA A 27 -9.93 23.22 -11.73
C ALA A 27 -11.11 22.90 -10.79
N THR A 28 -11.75 21.73 -10.95
CA THR A 28 -12.90 21.30 -10.12
C THR A 28 -12.49 20.70 -8.78
N GLY A 29 -11.21 20.35 -8.58
CA GLY A 29 -10.74 19.70 -7.36
C GLY A 29 -11.36 18.30 -7.13
N GLU A 30 -11.86 17.65 -8.19
CA GLU A 30 -12.49 16.33 -8.05
C GLU A 30 -11.48 15.29 -7.52
N PRO A 31 -11.91 14.34 -6.67
CA PRO A 31 -11.01 13.41 -6.02
C PRO A 31 -10.39 12.40 -6.97
N ALA A 32 -9.12 12.06 -6.73
CA ALA A 32 -8.43 11.02 -7.49
C ALA A 32 -8.88 9.61 -7.05
N TRP A 33 -9.17 9.44 -5.77
CA TRP A 33 -9.52 8.16 -5.17
C TRP A 33 -10.78 8.26 -4.32
N ASP A 34 -11.53 7.16 -4.29
CA ASP A 34 -12.66 6.94 -3.39
C ASP A 34 -12.18 6.60 -1.97
N GLU A 35 -13.10 6.35 -1.03
CA GLU A 35 -12.80 6.02 0.36
C GLU A 35 -11.80 4.85 0.46
N PRO A 36 -10.67 5.01 1.18
CA PRO A 36 -9.69 3.95 1.34
C PRO A 36 -10.22 2.75 2.12
N ARG A 37 -9.78 1.56 1.74
CA ARG A 37 -9.91 0.33 2.56
C ARG A 37 -8.57 0.06 3.23
N VAL A 38 -8.59 -0.29 4.51
CA VAL A 38 -7.38 -0.48 5.32
C VAL A 38 -7.39 -1.88 5.91
N GLY A 39 -6.22 -2.52 5.89
CA GLY A 39 -6.00 -3.88 6.37
C GLY A 39 -4.61 -4.02 6.94
N PHE A 40 -4.40 -5.08 7.71
CA PHE A 40 -3.18 -5.28 8.51
C PHE A 40 -2.63 -6.68 8.31
N ALA A 41 -1.31 -6.81 8.21
CA ALA A 41 -0.61 -8.08 8.27
C ALA A 41 0.41 -8.05 9.42
N GLY A 42 0.64 -9.19 10.07
CA GLY A 42 1.74 -9.30 11.03
C GLY A 42 3.09 -9.29 10.31
N GLY A 43 4.12 -8.70 10.92
CA GLY A 43 5.48 -8.68 10.36
C GLY A 43 6.11 -10.06 10.25
N ALA A 44 5.64 -11.02 11.05
CA ALA A 44 6.02 -12.43 11.02
C ALA A 44 5.09 -13.29 10.13
N ASP A 45 4.21 -12.71 9.31
CA ASP A 45 3.34 -13.50 8.42
C ASP A 45 4.19 -14.36 7.47
N PRO A 46 3.97 -15.68 7.42
CA PRO A 46 4.79 -16.60 6.62
C PRO A 46 4.74 -16.34 5.11
N ILE A 47 3.79 -15.52 4.63
CA ILE A 47 3.74 -15.15 3.21
C ILE A 47 4.96 -14.35 2.77
N PHE A 48 5.53 -13.51 3.64
CA PHE A 48 6.68 -12.69 3.29
C PHE A 48 7.94 -13.53 3.00
N PRO A 49 8.39 -14.44 3.90
CA PRO A 49 9.52 -15.31 3.61
C PRO A 49 9.23 -16.27 2.44
N PHE A 50 7.98 -16.73 2.27
CA PHE A 50 7.60 -17.53 1.11
C PHE A 50 7.82 -16.76 -0.20
N LEU A 51 7.30 -15.54 -0.31
CA LEU A 51 7.45 -14.71 -1.50
C LEU A 51 8.91 -14.34 -1.77
N GLN A 52 9.69 -14.04 -0.72
CA GLN A 52 11.12 -13.78 -0.86
C GLN A 52 11.86 -15.00 -1.43
N ALA A 53 11.58 -16.19 -0.92
CA ALA A 53 12.19 -17.42 -1.42
C ALA A 53 11.78 -17.76 -2.86
N ASP A 54 10.51 -17.53 -3.22
CA ASP A 54 9.95 -17.87 -4.53
C ASP A 54 10.33 -16.87 -5.63
N ILE A 55 10.34 -15.57 -5.32
CA ILE A 55 10.57 -14.50 -6.30
C ILE A 55 12.06 -14.15 -6.40
N GLY A 56 12.75 -14.10 -5.26
CA GLY A 56 14.18 -13.80 -5.17
C GLY A 56 14.57 -13.06 -3.90
N ALA A 57 15.80 -13.31 -3.43
CA ALA A 57 16.36 -12.74 -2.20
C ALA A 57 16.43 -11.20 -2.15
N PHE A 58 16.24 -10.52 -3.29
CA PHE A 58 16.14 -9.06 -3.35
C PHE A 58 14.82 -8.52 -2.78
N LEU A 59 13.78 -9.36 -2.70
CA LEU A 59 12.46 -8.97 -2.18
C LEU A 59 12.54 -8.92 -0.66
N TRP A 60 12.18 -7.79 -0.07
CA TRP A 60 12.24 -7.61 1.37
C TRP A 60 11.06 -8.22 2.10
N THR A 61 11.33 -8.83 3.25
CA THR A 61 10.34 -9.03 4.31
C THR A 61 10.11 -7.73 5.10
N PRO A 62 9.06 -7.62 5.93
CA PRO A 62 8.89 -6.50 6.84
C PRO A 62 10.11 -6.27 7.74
N ALA A 63 10.72 -7.35 8.24
CA ALA A 63 11.92 -7.29 9.05
C ALA A 63 13.14 -6.76 8.27
N ASP A 64 13.30 -7.13 6.99
CA ASP A 64 14.40 -6.66 6.16
C ASP A 64 14.35 -5.15 5.94
N ILE A 65 13.20 -4.63 5.49
CA ILE A 65 13.07 -3.19 5.23
C ILE A 65 13.12 -2.38 6.53
N PHE A 66 12.58 -2.90 7.63
CA PHE A 66 12.65 -2.23 8.92
C PHE A 66 14.10 -2.14 9.42
N ARG A 67 14.84 -3.25 9.42
CA ARG A 67 16.26 -3.29 9.81
C ARG A 67 17.15 -2.43 8.92
N LEU A 68 16.87 -2.40 7.61
CA LEU A 68 17.56 -1.53 6.67
C LEU A 68 17.37 -0.05 6.99
N THR A 69 16.16 0.33 7.41
CA THR A 69 15.80 1.73 7.69
C THR A 69 16.24 2.16 9.10
N PHE A 70 16.13 1.26 10.07
CA PHE A 70 16.42 1.53 11.49
C PHE A 70 17.46 0.54 12.05
N PRO A 71 18.71 0.57 11.57
CA PRO A 71 19.73 -0.45 11.92
C PRO A 71 20.14 -0.47 13.40
N ARG A 72 19.76 0.55 14.17
CA ARG A 72 20.02 0.64 15.61
C ARG A 72 18.89 0.09 16.47
N LEU A 73 17.76 -0.25 15.86
CA LEU A 73 16.60 -0.81 16.55
C LEU A 73 16.54 -2.31 16.28
N ASP A 74 16.80 -3.10 17.30
CA ASP A 74 16.63 -4.55 17.24
C ASP A 74 15.18 -4.89 17.53
N ARG A 75 14.42 -5.19 16.46
CA ARG A 75 13.01 -5.54 16.53
C ARG A 75 12.75 -6.91 15.91
N PRO A 76 12.14 -7.85 16.66
CA PRO A 76 11.75 -9.12 16.10
C PRO A 76 10.57 -8.93 15.12
N PRO A 77 10.41 -9.79 14.11
CA PRO A 77 9.30 -9.69 13.14
C PRO A 77 7.91 -9.59 13.77
N GLU A 78 7.69 -10.20 14.94
CA GLU A 78 6.42 -10.20 15.69
C GLU A 78 6.08 -8.84 16.31
N ALA A 79 7.06 -7.96 16.49
CA ALA A 79 6.82 -6.59 16.94
C ALA A 79 6.35 -5.68 15.79
N LEU A 80 6.56 -6.10 14.55
CA LEU A 80 6.24 -5.32 13.36
C LEU A 80 4.84 -5.64 12.84
N SER A 81 4.21 -4.65 12.21
CA SER A 81 3.01 -4.86 11.39
C SER A 81 3.16 -4.16 10.05
N VAL A 82 2.50 -4.72 9.03
CA VAL A 82 2.28 -4.09 7.74
C VAL A 82 0.89 -3.48 7.74
N ILE A 83 0.81 -2.17 7.68
CA ILE A 83 -0.42 -1.41 7.50
C ILE A 83 -0.58 -1.18 6.00
N SER A 84 -1.58 -1.78 5.38
CA SER A 84 -1.82 -1.68 3.94
C SER A 84 -3.16 -1.01 3.65
N TRP A 85 -3.20 -0.19 2.61
CA TRP A 85 -4.43 0.41 2.12
C TRP A 85 -4.64 0.21 0.62
N ILE A 86 -5.92 0.18 0.25
CA ILE A 86 -6.41 0.19 -1.12
C ILE A 86 -7.10 1.53 -1.37
N LEU A 87 -6.70 2.22 -2.43
CA LEU A 87 -7.33 3.44 -2.93
C LEU A 87 -8.15 3.08 -4.18
N PRO A 88 -9.48 2.96 -4.08
CA PRO A 88 -10.31 2.63 -5.23
C PRO A 88 -10.40 3.81 -6.20
N GLN A 89 -10.47 3.50 -7.51
CA GLN A 89 -10.86 4.49 -8.50
C GLN A 89 -12.32 4.92 -8.27
N THR A 90 -12.58 6.23 -8.37
CA THR A 90 -13.94 6.76 -8.28
C THR A 90 -14.84 6.20 -9.39
N GLU A 91 -16.15 6.16 -9.13
CA GLU A 91 -17.13 5.70 -10.13
C GLU A 91 -17.02 6.50 -11.45
N ALA A 92 -16.87 7.81 -11.37
CA ALA A 92 -16.71 8.68 -12.53
C ALA A 92 -15.47 8.30 -13.37
N THR A 93 -14.32 8.10 -12.74
CA THR A 93 -13.09 7.68 -13.43
C THR A 93 -13.26 6.31 -14.09
N ARG A 94 -13.92 5.36 -13.40
CA ARG A 94 -14.19 4.02 -13.95
C ARG A 94 -15.15 4.07 -15.13
N ARG A 95 -16.20 4.88 -15.06
CA ARG A 95 -17.18 5.06 -16.14
C ARG A 95 -16.50 5.61 -17.40
N ASP A 96 -15.71 6.65 -17.25
CA ASP A 96 -15.02 7.28 -18.38
C ASP A 96 -13.99 6.34 -19.00
N ASN A 97 -13.22 5.63 -18.15
CA ASN A 97 -12.23 4.68 -18.65
C ASN A 97 -12.87 3.45 -19.33
N ARG A 98 -14.10 3.09 -18.96
CA ARG A 98 -14.88 2.04 -19.67
C ARG A 98 -15.33 2.49 -21.05
N ALA A 99 -15.63 3.78 -21.23
CA ALA A 99 -16.07 4.33 -22.51
C ALA A 99 -14.91 4.55 -23.48
N ALA A 100 -13.69 4.71 -22.96
CA ALA A 100 -12.48 4.88 -23.76
C ALA A 100 -12.09 3.58 -24.50
N ARG A 101 -11.59 3.71 -25.73
CA ARG A 101 -11.26 2.56 -26.61
C ARG A 101 -9.77 2.46 -26.92
N ASP A 102 -9.16 3.56 -27.33
CA ASP A 102 -7.78 3.54 -27.84
C ASP A 102 -6.75 3.96 -26.79
N LEU A 103 -7.09 4.94 -25.96
CA LEU A 103 -6.23 5.47 -24.90
C LEU A 103 -7.00 5.50 -23.57
N PRO A 104 -6.32 5.47 -22.42
CA PRO A 104 -6.98 5.67 -21.13
C PRO A 104 -7.74 7.00 -21.09
N ALA A 105 -8.87 7.03 -20.39
CA ALA A 105 -9.58 8.28 -20.17
C ALA A 105 -8.68 9.29 -19.42
N GLU A 106 -8.89 10.59 -19.65
CA GLU A 106 -8.09 11.64 -19.01
C GLU A 106 -8.07 11.49 -17.48
N ARG A 107 -9.23 11.23 -16.85
CA ARG A 107 -9.33 10.97 -15.41
C ARG A 107 -8.40 9.83 -14.96
N TRP A 108 -8.31 8.77 -15.75
CA TRP A 108 -7.45 7.61 -15.47
C TRP A 108 -5.96 7.95 -15.61
N ALA A 109 -5.58 8.71 -16.63
CA ALA A 109 -4.21 9.17 -16.80
C ALA A 109 -3.79 10.10 -15.66
N ARG A 110 -4.70 10.97 -15.20
CA ARG A 110 -4.46 11.92 -14.12
C ARG A 110 -4.38 11.24 -12.76
N SER A 111 -5.23 10.25 -12.47
CA SER A 111 -5.12 9.46 -11.24
C SER A 111 -3.77 8.74 -11.14
N ARG A 112 -3.16 8.36 -12.27
CA ARG A 112 -1.81 7.75 -12.27
C ARG A 112 -0.72 8.72 -11.82
N VAL A 113 -0.85 10.02 -12.09
CA VAL A 113 0.16 11.04 -11.75
C VAL A 113 -0.18 11.70 -10.42
N PHE A 114 -1.31 12.39 -10.36
CA PHE A 114 -1.74 13.14 -9.18
C PHE A 114 -2.18 12.20 -8.06
N GLY A 115 -2.87 11.12 -8.39
CA GLY A 115 -3.26 10.11 -7.40
C GLY A 115 -2.05 9.35 -6.82
N GLU A 116 -0.97 9.17 -7.57
CA GLU A 116 0.27 8.61 -7.01
C GLU A 116 0.98 9.60 -6.09
N ALA A 117 1.02 10.87 -6.47
CA ALA A 117 1.54 11.92 -5.58
C ALA A 117 0.76 11.99 -4.27
N PHE A 118 -0.57 11.85 -4.33
CA PHE A 118 -1.41 11.70 -3.14
C PHE A 118 -1.04 10.45 -2.32
N ASN A 119 -0.82 9.29 -2.96
CA ASN A 119 -0.46 8.06 -2.26
C ASN A 119 0.86 8.21 -1.47
N VAL A 120 1.86 8.89 -2.06
CA VAL A 120 3.11 9.25 -1.37
C VAL A 120 2.85 10.17 -0.18
N LYS A 121 2.00 11.20 -0.34
CA LYS A 121 1.62 12.12 0.76
C LYS A 121 0.87 11.41 1.88
N LEU A 122 -0.03 10.48 1.55
CA LEU A 122 -0.74 9.65 2.53
C LEU A 122 0.24 8.76 3.31
N ALA A 123 1.21 8.14 2.63
CA ALA A 123 2.25 7.36 3.27
C ALA A 123 3.09 8.22 4.23
N ALA A 124 3.49 9.43 3.79
CA ALA A 124 4.26 10.36 4.62
C ALA A 124 3.45 10.80 5.84
N HIS A 125 2.17 11.14 5.65
CA HIS A 125 1.27 11.48 6.74
C HIS A 125 1.16 10.35 7.78
N LEU A 126 0.98 9.11 7.32
CA LEU A 126 0.85 7.99 8.24
C LEU A 126 2.15 7.71 9.01
N VAL A 127 3.31 7.78 8.34
CA VAL A 127 4.63 7.63 8.99
C VAL A 127 4.83 8.71 10.05
N GLU A 128 4.54 9.98 9.75
CA GLU A 128 4.64 11.08 10.71
C GLU A 128 3.69 10.88 11.91
N ARG A 129 2.46 10.42 11.66
CA ARG A 129 1.47 10.17 12.72
C ARG A 129 1.83 9.01 13.63
N LEU A 130 2.54 8.01 13.10
CA LEU A 130 3.10 6.89 13.87
C LEU A 130 4.30 7.35 14.70
N ASP A 131 5.20 8.11 14.10
CA ASP A 131 6.41 8.63 14.77
C ASP A 131 6.05 9.59 15.92
N ALA A 132 5.06 10.47 15.71
CA ALA A 132 4.52 11.35 16.75
C ALA A 132 3.90 10.60 17.94
N ARG A 133 3.61 9.30 17.78
CA ARG A 133 3.12 8.39 18.84
C ARG A 133 4.22 7.46 19.37
N GLY A 134 5.47 7.63 18.92
CA GLY A 134 6.62 6.84 19.34
C GLY A 134 6.79 5.52 18.59
N PHE A 135 6.11 5.34 17.45
CA PHE A 135 6.24 4.15 16.61
C PHE A 135 7.09 4.44 15.37
N HIS A 136 8.24 3.77 15.25
CA HIS A 136 9.07 3.88 14.07
C HIS A 136 8.40 3.18 12.88
N ALA A 137 8.41 3.83 11.72
CA ALA A 137 7.67 3.39 10.55
C ALA A 137 8.38 3.76 9.24
N VAL A 138 8.21 2.91 8.21
CA VAL A 138 8.75 3.14 6.86
C VAL A 138 7.71 2.73 5.82
N ALA A 139 7.52 3.54 4.78
CA ALA A 139 6.74 3.16 3.60
C ALA A 139 7.68 2.60 2.52
N PRO A 140 7.73 1.27 2.29
CA PRO A 140 8.83 0.67 1.54
C PRO A 140 8.93 1.14 0.09
N SER A 141 7.85 1.12 -0.70
CA SER A 141 7.92 1.55 -2.10
C SER A 141 7.66 3.03 -2.32
N LEU A 142 7.09 3.72 -1.33
CA LEU A 142 6.62 5.11 -1.48
C LEU A 142 7.61 6.13 -0.94
N LEU A 143 8.41 5.78 0.07
CA LEU A 143 9.32 6.71 0.75
C LEU A 143 10.75 6.19 0.95
N SER A 144 11.00 4.87 0.87
CA SER A 144 12.36 4.36 1.05
C SER A 144 13.24 4.67 -0.17
N PRO A 145 14.38 5.37 -0.01
CA PRO A 145 15.30 5.62 -1.11
C PRO A 145 16.05 4.35 -1.55
N ALA A 146 16.01 3.29 -0.74
CA ALA A 146 16.62 2.01 -1.08
C ALA A 146 15.75 1.18 -2.04
N TRP A 147 14.47 1.57 -2.25
CA TRP A 147 13.57 0.82 -3.10
C TRP A 147 14.05 0.85 -4.54
N GLN A 148 14.01 -0.30 -5.20
CA GLN A 148 14.55 -0.45 -6.53
C GLN A 148 13.77 -1.48 -7.35
N TRP A 149 13.75 -1.24 -8.65
CA TRP A 149 13.37 -2.24 -9.63
C TRP A 149 14.39 -3.38 -9.63
N GLN A 150 13.88 -4.58 -9.85
CA GLN A 150 14.62 -5.83 -9.80
C GLN A 150 14.15 -6.75 -10.93
N THR A 151 14.90 -7.80 -11.18
CA THR A 151 14.52 -8.84 -12.14
C THR A 151 14.54 -10.19 -11.44
N SER A 152 13.36 -10.79 -11.30
CA SER A 152 13.23 -12.19 -10.87
C SER A 152 13.63 -13.12 -12.02
N PRO A 153 14.47 -14.14 -11.78
CA PRO A 153 14.77 -15.15 -12.79
C PRO A 153 13.53 -15.90 -13.28
N ARG A 154 12.52 -16.06 -12.41
CA ARG A 154 11.29 -16.82 -12.70
C ARG A 154 10.17 -15.94 -13.25
N TYR A 155 10.05 -14.71 -12.76
CA TYR A 155 8.90 -13.84 -13.03
C TYR A 155 9.22 -12.57 -13.82
N GLY A 156 10.50 -12.31 -14.14
CA GLY A 156 10.91 -11.11 -14.88
C GLY A 156 10.81 -9.84 -14.02
N PHE A 157 10.19 -8.79 -14.56
CA PHE A 157 10.20 -7.46 -13.94
C PHE A 157 9.55 -7.46 -12.55
N SER A 158 10.31 -7.05 -11.54
CA SER A 158 9.93 -7.09 -10.13
C SER A 158 10.53 -5.89 -9.37
N SER A 159 10.38 -5.86 -8.06
CA SER A 159 10.90 -4.79 -7.20
C SER A 159 11.30 -5.35 -5.83
N SER A 160 12.10 -4.59 -5.08
CA SER A 160 12.50 -4.97 -3.72
C SER A 160 11.34 -4.95 -2.70
N TRP A 161 10.22 -4.29 -3.03
CA TRP A 161 8.96 -4.40 -2.31
C TRP A 161 7.77 -4.33 -3.27
N SER A 162 6.73 -5.11 -3.02
CA SER A 162 5.51 -5.16 -3.82
C SER A 162 4.29 -4.78 -2.99
N GLU A 163 3.68 -3.64 -3.32
CA GLU A 163 2.45 -3.18 -2.66
C GLU A 163 1.28 -4.14 -2.84
N ARG A 164 1.25 -4.91 -3.94
CA ARG A 164 0.23 -5.95 -4.15
C ARG A 164 0.43 -7.15 -3.22
N HIS A 165 1.69 -7.51 -2.92
CA HIS A 165 1.98 -8.58 -1.96
C HIS A 165 1.66 -8.14 -0.53
N ALA A 166 2.00 -6.90 -0.17
CA ALA A 166 1.59 -6.32 1.10
C ALA A 166 0.06 -6.30 1.26
N ALA A 167 -0.65 -5.91 0.20
CA ALA A 167 -2.11 -5.92 0.19
C ALA A 167 -2.71 -7.34 0.31
N TYR A 168 -2.14 -8.32 -0.39
CA TYR A 168 -2.52 -9.74 -0.24
C TYR A 168 -2.30 -10.22 1.20
N ALA A 169 -1.12 -9.94 1.77
CA ALA A 169 -0.79 -10.31 3.15
C ALA A 169 -1.80 -9.73 4.15
N ALA A 170 -2.19 -8.47 3.93
CA ALA A 170 -3.14 -7.72 4.75
C ALA A 170 -4.62 -8.03 4.49
N GLY A 171 -4.92 -9.08 3.70
CA GLY A 171 -6.30 -9.50 3.48
C GLY A 171 -7.13 -8.49 2.69
N HIS A 172 -6.56 -7.89 1.63
CA HIS A 172 -7.30 -7.01 0.71
C HIS A 172 -7.84 -7.70 -0.54
N GLY A 173 -7.26 -8.82 -0.95
CA GLY A 173 -7.68 -9.54 -2.15
C GLY A 173 -6.81 -10.73 -2.48
N THR A 174 -7.04 -11.34 -3.65
CA THR A 174 -6.24 -12.45 -4.19
C THR A 174 -5.81 -12.20 -5.63
N PHE A 175 -4.81 -12.94 -6.12
CA PHE A 175 -4.29 -12.78 -7.48
C PHE A 175 -5.11 -13.56 -8.50
N GLY A 176 -5.52 -12.88 -9.57
CA GLY A 176 -6.15 -13.52 -10.72
C GLY A 176 -5.14 -14.01 -11.76
N LEU A 177 -5.63 -14.64 -12.83
CA LEU A 177 -4.83 -15.24 -13.91
C LEU A 177 -3.94 -14.26 -14.70
N CYS A 178 -4.14 -12.95 -14.55
CA CYS A 178 -3.35 -11.91 -15.21
C CYS A 178 -2.38 -11.21 -14.25
N ASP A 179 -2.04 -11.86 -13.14
CA ASP A 179 -1.21 -11.35 -12.04
C ASP A 179 -1.75 -10.08 -11.36
N GLY A 180 -3.00 -9.71 -11.67
CA GLY A 180 -3.69 -8.57 -11.07
C GLY A 180 -4.28 -8.94 -9.72
N LEU A 181 -4.06 -8.12 -8.71
CA LEU A 181 -4.76 -8.24 -7.43
C LEU A 181 -6.24 -7.89 -7.62
N ILE A 182 -7.13 -8.81 -7.26
CA ILE A 182 -8.58 -8.63 -7.23
C ILE A 182 -8.96 -8.37 -5.78
N THR A 183 -9.35 -7.13 -5.49
CA THR A 183 -9.84 -6.73 -4.16
C THR A 183 -11.36 -6.75 -4.13
N GLU A 184 -11.96 -6.57 -2.94
CA GLU A 184 -13.40 -6.34 -2.83
C GLU A 184 -13.87 -5.06 -3.54
N ALA A 185 -12.99 -4.07 -3.76
CA ALA A 185 -13.27 -2.89 -4.59
C ALA A 185 -13.07 -3.15 -6.09
N GLY A 186 -12.71 -4.39 -6.47
CA GLY A 186 -12.30 -4.78 -7.81
C GLY A 186 -10.80 -4.60 -8.06
N LYS A 187 -10.42 -4.46 -9.33
CA LYS A 187 -9.02 -4.34 -9.78
C LYS A 187 -8.57 -2.91 -10.07
N ALA A 188 -9.53 -1.98 -10.18
CA ALA A 188 -9.27 -0.58 -10.51
C ALA A 188 -8.87 0.19 -9.25
N VAL A 189 -7.68 -0.13 -8.73
CA VAL A 189 -7.22 0.37 -7.44
C VAL A 189 -5.74 0.75 -7.47
N ARG A 190 -5.33 1.58 -6.51
CA ARG A 190 -3.93 1.77 -6.11
C ARG A 190 -3.70 1.14 -4.75
N CYS A 191 -2.48 0.67 -4.49
CA CYS A 191 -2.09 0.08 -3.23
C CYS A 191 -1.01 0.96 -2.58
N GLY A 192 -0.96 0.95 -1.26
CA GLY A 192 0.17 1.46 -0.49
C GLY A 192 0.30 0.72 0.84
N SER A 193 1.46 0.85 1.46
CA SER A 193 1.73 0.24 2.75
C SER A 193 2.80 0.96 3.55
N VAL A 194 2.76 0.73 4.86
CA VAL A 194 3.77 1.11 5.85
C VAL A 194 4.10 -0.11 6.69
N VAL A 195 5.39 -0.35 6.92
CA VAL A 195 5.88 -1.27 7.94
C VAL A 195 6.19 -0.46 9.20
N ALA A 196 5.64 -0.85 10.34
CA ALA A 196 5.79 -0.11 11.59
C ALA A 196 6.06 -1.04 12.78
N ASP A 197 6.85 -0.55 13.74
CA ASP A 197 7.14 -1.17 15.05
C ASP A 197 5.96 -1.00 16.01
N ILE A 198 4.82 -1.56 15.60
CA ILE A 198 3.59 -1.58 16.38
C ILE A 198 2.89 -2.92 16.12
N PRO A 199 2.65 -3.75 17.14
CA PRO A 199 1.88 -4.98 16.96
C PRO A 199 0.40 -4.63 16.79
N LEU A 200 -0.17 -5.07 15.67
CA LEU A 200 -1.57 -4.90 15.30
C LEU A 200 -2.18 -6.27 15.04
N ASP A 201 -3.48 -6.41 15.31
CA ASP A 201 -4.22 -7.63 15.03
C ASP A 201 -4.36 -7.81 13.50
N PRO A 202 -3.86 -8.90 12.89
CA PRO A 202 -3.93 -9.09 11.45
C PRO A 202 -5.38 -9.16 10.96
N SER A 203 -5.63 -8.61 9.78
CA SER A 203 -6.92 -8.74 9.11
C SER A 203 -7.12 -10.16 8.59
N PRO A 204 -8.35 -10.70 8.59
CA PRO A 204 -8.63 -11.99 7.98
C PRO A 204 -8.23 -11.98 6.50
N ARG A 205 -7.62 -13.08 6.03
CA ARG A 205 -7.30 -13.33 4.62
C ARG A 205 -8.18 -14.49 4.12
N PRO A 206 -9.40 -14.23 3.63
CA PRO A 206 -10.42 -15.26 3.35
C PRO A 206 -10.27 -15.97 1.99
N TYR A 207 -9.19 -15.73 1.24
CA TYR A 207 -8.99 -16.18 -0.14
C TYR A 207 -7.60 -16.74 -0.40
#